data_AF-A0A1V1PS28-F1
#
_entry.id   AF-A0A1V1PS28-F1
#
_cell.length_a   1.000
_cell.length_b   1.000
_cell.length_c   1.000
_cell.angle_alpha   90.00
_cell.angle_beta   90.00
_cell.angle_gamma   90.00
#
_symmetry.space_group_name_H-M   'P 1'
#
loop_
_entity.id
_entity.type
_entity.pdbx_description
1 polymer ?
#
loop_
_entity_poly.entity_id
_entity_poly.type
_entity_poly.pdbx_seq_one_letter_code
_entity_poly.pdbx_strand_id
1 'polypeptide(L)'
;MSLDAAQRKALKALCGKRGKPELKRLFALIRAHNDRSLFAALAPARNPKSARDTLAGELARTLSPLVAPAAEKAELLVEHLARKHRRKLKLAPKGLAHATRALRTHFTDAQIRTGAESLMKDLAKLYDARETVV
;
A
#
# COMPACT_ATOMS: atom_id res chain seq x y z
N MET A 1 -3.20 -19.73 47.86
CA MET A 1 -3.12 -18.66 46.84
C MET A 1 -4.49 -18.03 46.69
N SER A 2 -4.76 -16.92 47.39
CA SER A 2 -6.05 -16.21 47.31
C SER A 2 -6.00 -15.16 46.20
N LEU A 3 -7.03 -15.13 45.36
CA LEU A 3 -7.17 -14.13 44.29
C LEU A 3 -7.43 -12.75 44.91
N ASP A 4 -6.66 -11.76 44.45
CA ASP A 4 -6.77 -10.35 44.84
C ASP A 4 -8.07 -9.71 44.29
N ALA A 5 -8.53 -8.63 44.90
CA ALA A 5 -9.78 -7.95 44.55
C ALA A 5 -9.79 -7.47 43.08
N ALA A 6 -8.64 -6.98 42.58
CA ALA A 6 -8.48 -6.60 41.17
C ALA A 6 -8.60 -7.81 40.22
N GLN A 7 -8.00 -8.94 40.60
CA GLN A 7 -8.06 -10.19 39.84
C GLN A 7 -9.48 -10.75 39.79
N ARG A 8 -10.22 -10.68 40.90
CA ARG A 8 -11.64 -11.07 40.94
C ARG A 8 -12.52 -10.19 40.05
N LYS A 9 -12.25 -8.88 40.00
CA LYS A 9 -12.98 -7.95 39.13
C LYS A 9 -12.70 -8.23 37.65
N ALA A 10 -11.44 -8.48 37.29
CA ALA A 10 -11.05 -8.86 35.93
C ALA A 10 -11.68 -10.21 35.52
N LEU A 11 -11.67 -11.21 36.41
CA LEU A 11 -12.34 -12.49 36.17
C LEU A 11 -13.85 -12.32 36.01
N LYS A 12 -14.52 -11.50 36.82
CA LYS A 12 -15.95 -11.21 36.63
C LYS A 12 -16.24 -10.55 35.28
N ALA A 13 -15.39 -9.63 34.83
CA ALA A 13 -15.54 -8.98 33.52
C ALA A 13 -15.33 -9.96 32.35
N LEU A 14 -14.35 -10.86 32.45
CA LEU A 14 -14.09 -11.93 31.47
C LEU A 14 -15.19 -13.01 31.44
N CYS A 15 -15.73 -13.33 32.62
CA CYS A 15 -16.76 -14.34 32.75
C CYS A 15 -18.12 -13.87 32.25
N GLY A 16 -18.46 -12.58 32.36
CA GLY A 16 -19.67 -11.98 31.77
C GLY A 16 -20.93 -12.85 31.93
N LYS A 17 -21.65 -13.10 30.82
CA LYS A 17 -22.81 -14.02 30.72
C LYS A 17 -22.45 -15.47 30.35
N ARG A 18 -21.16 -15.85 30.36
CA ARG A 18 -20.70 -17.16 29.88
C ARG A 18 -21.03 -18.26 30.88
N GLY A 19 -21.44 -19.42 30.37
CA GLY A 19 -21.79 -20.57 31.21
C GLY A 19 -20.57 -21.19 31.90
N LYS A 20 -20.77 -21.79 33.08
CA LYS A 20 -19.73 -22.62 33.77
C LYS A 20 -18.99 -23.62 32.84
N PRO A 21 -19.63 -24.34 31.89
CA PRO A 21 -18.91 -25.25 31.00
C PRO A 21 -17.99 -24.52 30.01
N GLU A 22 -18.38 -23.34 29.53
CA GLU A 22 -17.57 -22.54 28.61
C GLU A 22 -16.33 -21.96 29.31
N LEU A 23 -16.47 -21.55 30.56
CA LEU A 23 -15.35 -21.08 31.37
C LEU A 23 -14.31 -22.18 31.62
N LYS A 24 -14.75 -23.42 31.88
CA LYS A 24 -13.83 -24.57 32.00
C LYS A 24 -13.04 -24.79 30.71
N ARG A 25 -13.70 -24.70 29.55
CA ARG A 25 -13.04 -24.81 28.23
C ARG A 25 -12.07 -23.66 27.99
N LEU A 26 -12.45 -22.43 28.33
CA LEU A 26 -11.59 -21.26 28.20
C LEU A 26 -10.33 -21.38 29.07
N PHE A 27 -10.47 -21.80 30.34
CA PHE A 27 -9.32 -22.02 31.22
C PHE A 27 -8.45 -23.19 30.77
N ALA A 28 -9.03 -24.24 30.17
CA ALA A 28 -8.25 -25.33 29.58
C ALA A 28 -7.43 -24.83 28.38
N LEU A 29 -8.03 -24.03 27.49
CA LEU A 29 -7.34 -23.41 26.36
C LEU A 29 -6.22 -22.47 26.80
N ILE A 30 -6.46 -21.63 27.81
CA ILE A 30 -5.45 -20.72 28.36
C ILE A 30 -4.28 -21.50 28.97
N ARG A 31 -4.53 -22.65 29.63
CA ARG A 31 -3.45 -23.49 30.18
C ARG A 31 -2.69 -24.28 29.13
N ALA A 32 -3.33 -24.63 28.01
CA ALA A 32 -2.74 -25.44 26.96
C ALA A 32 -1.88 -24.64 25.96
N HIS A 33 -2.03 -23.32 25.90
CA HIS A 33 -1.39 -22.47 24.91
C HIS A 33 -0.58 -21.35 25.54
N ASN A 34 0.57 -21.02 24.94
CA ASN A 34 1.42 -19.94 25.40
C ASN A 34 0.76 -18.57 25.15
N ASP A 35 0.99 -17.61 26.05
CA ASP A 35 0.41 -16.26 25.97
C ASP A 35 0.60 -15.60 24.60
N ARG A 36 1.78 -15.78 23.99
CA ARG A 36 2.10 -15.25 22.66
C ARG A 36 1.18 -15.78 21.56
N SER A 37 0.78 -17.06 21.63
CA SER A 37 -0.15 -17.66 20.68
C SER A 37 -1.59 -17.20 20.91
N LEU A 38 -1.99 -17.01 22.17
CA LEU A 38 -3.31 -16.49 22.52
C LEU A 38 -3.49 -15.04 22.06
N PHE A 39 -2.48 -14.19 22.29
CA PHE A 39 -2.48 -12.81 21.78
C PHE A 39 -2.44 -12.73 20.25
N ALA A 40 -1.73 -13.64 19.58
CA ALA A 40 -1.73 -13.71 18.12
C ALA A 40 -3.10 -14.10 17.55
N ALA A 41 -3.83 -15.01 18.22
CA ALA A 41 -5.18 -15.41 17.81
C ALA A 41 -6.23 -14.32 18.07
N LEU A 42 -6.03 -13.50 19.10
CA LEU A 42 -6.89 -12.35 19.44
C LEU A 42 -6.55 -11.08 18.64
N ALA A 43 -5.37 -11.02 18.01
CA ALA A 43 -4.99 -9.88 17.21
C ALA A 43 -5.93 -9.75 16.00
N PRO A 44 -6.42 -8.54 15.67
CA PRO A 44 -7.19 -8.34 14.46
C PRO A 44 -6.36 -8.79 13.26
N ALA A 45 -6.98 -9.53 12.33
CA ALA A 45 -6.33 -10.06 11.15
C ALA A 45 -5.52 -8.94 10.49
N ARG A 46 -4.19 -9.05 10.57
CA ARG A 46 -3.31 -8.08 9.91
C ARG A 46 -3.60 -8.20 8.43
N ASN A 47 -4.29 -7.20 7.88
CA ASN A 47 -4.50 -7.07 6.46
C ASN A 47 -3.13 -7.27 5.78
N PRO A 48 -2.99 -8.27 4.90
CA PRO A 48 -1.73 -8.50 4.22
C PRO A 48 -1.39 -7.20 3.49
N LYS A 49 -0.22 -6.62 3.80
CA LYS A 49 0.29 -5.46 3.07
C LYS A 49 0.26 -5.84 1.59
N SER A 50 -0.62 -5.18 0.83
CA SER A 50 -0.82 -5.43 -0.59
C SER A 50 0.54 -5.55 -1.27
N ALA A 51 0.73 -6.63 -2.04
CA ALA A 51 1.93 -6.88 -2.82
C ALA A 51 2.44 -5.55 -3.41
N ARG A 52 3.68 -5.22 -3.07
CA ARG A 52 4.35 -3.99 -3.50
C ARG A 52 4.17 -3.90 -5.02
N ASP A 53 3.40 -2.92 -5.51
CA ASP A 53 3.06 -2.78 -6.92
C ASP A 53 4.35 -2.78 -7.75
N THR A 54 4.65 -3.88 -8.44
CA THR A 54 5.91 -4.09 -9.18
C THR A 54 6.11 -3.01 -10.24
N LEU A 55 5.03 -2.59 -10.89
CA LEU A 55 5.03 -1.50 -11.86
C LEU A 55 5.35 -0.13 -11.27
N ALA A 56 4.90 0.17 -10.06
CA ALA A 56 5.25 1.45 -9.42
C ALA A 56 6.76 1.50 -9.13
N GLY A 57 7.36 0.36 -8.78
CA GLY A 57 8.81 0.22 -8.64
C GLY A 57 9.56 0.35 -9.96
N GLU A 58 9.08 -0.27 -11.03
CA GLU A 58 9.67 -0.15 -12.37
C GLU A 58 9.61 1.28 -12.89
N LEU A 59 8.46 1.94 -12.79
CA LEU A 59 8.28 3.33 -13.23
C LEU A 59 9.13 4.30 -12.41
N ALA A 60 9.29 4.06 -11.11
CA ALA A 60 10.21 4.84 -10.29
C ALA A 60 11.68 4.68 -10.75
N ARG A 61 12.08 3.49 -11.25
CA ARG A 61 13.41 3.28 -11.85
C ARG A 61 13.55 3.99 -13.19
N THR A 62 12.56 3.87 -14.08
CA THR A 62 12.59 4.54 -15.39
C THR A 62 12.62 6.06 -15.25
N LEU A 63 11.88 6.61 -14.29
CA LEU A 63 11.82 8.03 -14.00
C LEU A 63 12.86 8.46 -12.95
N SER A 64 13.79 7.58 -12.55
CA SER A 64 14.86 7.93 -11.61
C SER A 64 15.78 9.05 -12.10
N PRO A 65 16.12 9.18 -13.40
CA PRO A 65 17.00 10.24 -13.87
C PRO A 65 16.38 11.64 -13.80
N LEU A 66 15.06 11.74 -13.65
CA LEU A 66 14.39 13.02 -13.44
C LEU A 66 14.61 13.49 -12.01
N VAL A 67 15.22 14.65 -11.81
CA VAL A 67 15.34 15.28 -10.48
C VAL A 67 14.06 16.08 -10.20
N ALA A 68 12.98 15.36 -9.87
CA ALA A 68 11.68 15.94 -9.52
C ALA A 68 11.02 15.16 -8.36
N PRO A 69 10.17 15.80 -7.54
CA PRO A 69 9.33 15.11 -6.58
C PRO A 69 8.51 13.98 -7.23
N ALA A 70 8.27 12.90 -6.49
CA ALA A 70 7.52 11.75 -7.00
C ALA A 70 6.08 12.07 -7.42
N ALA A 71 5.50 13.16 -6.89
CA ALA A 71 4.19 13.68 -7.31
C ALA A 71 4.27 14.31 -8.71
N GLU A 72 5.23 15.20 -8.95
CA GLU A 72 5.43 15.85 -10.26
C GLU A 72 5.76 14.84 -11.36
N LYS A 73 6.61 13.84 -11.07
CA LYS A 73 6.86 12.72 -12.00
C LYS A 73 5.59 11.97 -12.39
N ALA A 74 4.69 11.80 -11.43
CA ALA A 74 3.43 11.11 -11.63
C ALA A 74 2.45 11.96 -12.44
N GLU A 75 2.41 13.28 -12.20
CA GLU A 75 1.61 14.22 -13.00
C GLU A 75 2.09 14.29 -14.44
N LEU A 76 3.40 14.42 -14.68
CA LEU A 76 3.99 14.43 -16.01
C LEU A 76 3.66 13.14 -16.80
N LEU A 77 3.73 11.98 -16.13
CA LEU A 77 3.39 10.71 -16.74
C LEU A 77 1.89 10.60 -17.07
N VAL A 78 1.02 11.06 -16.17
CA VAL A 78 -0.44 11.12 -16.40
C VAL A 78 -0.76 12.06 -17.57
N GLU A 79 -0.13 13.24 -17.61
CA GLU A 79 -0.36 14.23 -18.65
C GLU A 79 0.14 13.73 -20.01
N HIS A 80 1.31 13.12 -20.06
CA HIS A 80 1.85 12.55 -21.30
C HIS A 80 0.97 11.42 -21.83
N LEU A 81 0.50 10.51 -20.97
CA LEU A 81 -0.44 9.46 -21.36
C LEU A 81 -1.80 10.03 -21.80
N ALA A 82 -2.30 11.06 -21.12
CA ALA A 82 -3.52 11.77 -21.49
C ALA A 82 -3.40 12.38 -22.89
N ARG A 83 -2.28 13.07 -23.18
CA ARG A 83 -2.00 13.65 -24.50
C ARG A 83 -1.86 12.58 -25.58
N LYS A 84 -1.06 11.53 -25.33
CA LYS A 84 -0.77 10.45 -26.29
C LYS A 84 -2.02 9.68 -26.70
N HIS A 85 -2.93 9.42 -25.76
CA HIS A 85 -4.18 8.70 -26.02
C HIS A 85 -5.39 9.62 -26.26
N ARG A 86 -5.19 10.94 -26.36
CA ARG A 86 -6.25 11.96 -26.47
C ARG A 86 -7.38 11.79 -25.44
N ARG A 87 -7.04 11.43 -24.20
CA ARG A 87 -8.00 11.23 -23.10
C ARG A 87 -7.86 12.32 -22.05
N LYS A 88 -8.99 12.87 -21.58
CA LYS A 88 -9.01 13.80 -20.45
C LYS A 88 -8.96 13.01 -19.15
N LEU A 89 -7.76 12.86 -18.57
CA LEU A 89 -7.57 12.28 -17.24
C LEU A 89 -7.50 13.41 -16.21
N LYS A 90 -8.58 13.65 -15.47
CA LYS A 90 -8.56 14.54 -14.30
C LYS A 90 -8.04 13.79 -13.09
N LEU A 91 -6.76 13.38 -13.13
CA LEU A 91 -6.11 12.68 -12.03
C LEU A 91 -5.17 13.65 -11.32
N ALA A 92 -5.33 13.80 -10.01
CA ALA A 92 -4.39 14.49 -9.13
C ALA A 92 -3.61 13.45 -8.32
N PRO A 93 -2.56 12.83 -8.89
CA PRO A 93 -1.86 11.74 -8.23
C PRO A 93 -1.00 12.26 -7.08
N LYS A 94 -1.28 11.77 -5.87
CA LYS A 94 -0.45 12.04 -4.68
C LYS A 94 0.92 11.30 -4.69
N GLY A 95 1.34 10.77 -5.85
CA GLY A 95 2.56 9.99 -6.05
C GLY A 95 2.41 8.85 -7.08
N LEU A 96 3.54 8.27 -7.50
CA LEU A 96 3.62 7.27 -8.57
C LEU A 96 2.71 6.05 -8.35
N ALA A 97 2.65 5.49 -7.14
CA ALA A 97 1.79 4.34 -6.86
C ALA A 97 0.29 4.65 -7.01
N HIS A 98 -0.13 5.87 -6.69
CA HIS A 98 -1.51 6.32 -6.88
C HIS A 98 -1.80 6.56 -8.36
N ALA A 99 -0.88 7.22 -9.08
CA ALA A 99 -0.98 7.38 -10.54
C ALA A 99 -1.08 6.03 -11.24
N THR A 100 -0.24 5.05 -10.90
CA THR A 100 -0.29 3.72 -11.55
C THR A 100 -1.61 3.02 -11.36
N ARG A 101 -2.18 3.09 -10.15
CA ARG A 101 -3.49 2.48 -9.86
C ARG A 101 -4.60 3.17 -10.64
N ALA A 102 -4.57 4.50 -10.70
CA ALA A 102 -5.54 5.28 -11.44
C ALA A 102 -5.36 5.20 -12.97
N LEU A 103 -4.16 4.91 -13.46
CA LEU A 103 -3.90 4.69 -14.88
C LEU A 103 -4.32 3.30 -15.33
N ARG A 104 -4.17 2.29 -14.46
CA ARG A 104 -4.63 0.91 -14.73
C ARG A 104 -6.14 0.78 -14.96
N THR A 105 -6.94 1.74 -14.50
CA THR A 105 -8.38 1.75 -14.80
C THR A 105 -8.69 2.19 -16.23
N HIS A 106 -7.72 2.79 -16.92
CA HIS A 106 -7.90 3.36 -18.26
C HIS A 106 -6.96 2.78 -19.32
N PHE A 107 -5.81 2.25 -18.91
CA PHE A 107 -4.75 1.76 -19.79
C PHE A 107 -4.21 0.42 -19.31
N THR A 108 -3.66 -0.36 -20.24
CA THR A 108 -2.97 -1.60 -19.89
C THR A 108 -1.59 -1.31 -19.31
N ASP A 109 -1.07 -2.24 -18.51
CA ASP A 109 0.25 -2.12 -17.91
C ASP A 109 1.37 -1.90 -18.95
N ALA A 110 1.24 -2.52 -20.13
CA ALA A 110 2.15 -2.30 -21.25
C ALA A 110 2.10 -0.85 -21.78
N GLN A 111 0.91 -0.28 -21.95
CA GLN A 111 0.74 1.11 -22.39
C GLN A 111 1.34 2.11 -21.40
N ILE A 112 1.20 1.85 -20.10
CA ILE A 112 1.79 2.69 -19.05
C ILE A 112 3.32 2.65 -19.12
N ARG A 113 3.92 1.46 -19.27
CA ARG A 113 5.38 1.31 -19.44
C ARG A 113 5.88 2.05 -20.68
N THR A 114 5.26 1.82 -21.83
CA THR A 114 5.63 2.50 -23.09
C THR A 114 5.42 4.01 -23.01
N GLY A 115 4.41 4.48 -22.25
CA GLY A 115 4.19 5.90 -21.97
C GLY A 115 5.33 6.52 -21.17
N ALA A 116 5.83 5.82 -20.14
CA ALA A 116 6.97 6.27 -19.34
C ALA A 116 8.27 6.34 -20.14
N GLU A 117 8.54 5.34 -20.99
CA GLU A 117 9.70 5.33 -21.88
C GLU A 117 9.61 6.44 -22.94
N SER A 118 8.41 6.70 -23.48
CA SER A 118 8.18 7.79 -24.43
C SER A 118 8.43 9.15 -23.78
N LEU A 119 7.93 9.34 -22.55
CA LEU A 119 8.18 10.55 -21.77
C LEU A 119 9.68 10.79 -21.55
N MET A 120 10.43 9.75 -21.17
CA MET A 120 11.88 9.86 -21.00
C MET A 120 12.61 10.19 -22.31
N LYS A 121 12.18 9.63 -23.44
CA LYS A 121 12.74 9.96 -24.76
C LYS A 121 12.43 11.40 -25.18
N ASP A 122 11.22 11.88 -24.93
CA ASP A 122 10.84 13.25 -25.24
C ASP A 122 11.59 14.25 -24.35
N LEU A 123 11.77 13.92 -23.07
CA LEU A 123 12.58 14.72 -22.15
C LEU A 123 14.04 14.72 -22.58
N ALA A 124 14.63 13.57 -22.90
CA ALA A 124 16.01 13.48 -23.40
C ALA A 124 16.21 14.36 -24.64
N LYS A 125 15.30 14.31 -25.62
CA LYS A 125 15.34 15.19 -26.79
C LYS A 125 15.29 16.68 -26.44
N LEU A 126 14.49 17.06 -25.45
CA LEU A 126 14.40 18.46 -25.00
C LEU A 126 15.67 18.92 -24.28
N TYR A 127 16.36 18.02 -23.56
CA TYR A 127 17.64 18.32 -22.93
C TYR A 127 18.78 18.37 -23.97
N ASP A 128 18.85 17.41 -24.90
CA ASP A 128 19.83 17.41 -26.00
C ASP A 128 19.66 18.63 -26.93
N ALA A 129 18.41 19.03 -27.21
CA ALA A 129 18.12 20.22 -28.02
C ALA A 129 18.47 21.54 -27.31
N ARG A 130 18.69 21.52 -25.98
CA ARG A 130 19.18 22.69 -25.23
C ARG A 130 20.70 22.77 -25.21
N GLU A 131 21.42 21.66 -25.34
CA GLU A 131 22.88 21.65 -25.45
C GLU A 131 23.38 22.07 -26.85
N THR A 132 22.55 21.96 -27.89
CA THR A 132 22.93 22.35 -29.26
C THR A 132 22.71 23.84 -29.60
N VAL A 133 22.41 24.68 -28.61
CA VAL A 133 22.45 26.15 -28.76
C VAL A 133 23.80 26.67 -28.22
N VAL A 134 24.87 26.36 -28.93
CA VAL A 134 26.20 27.00 -28.80
C VAL A 134 26.69 27.37 -30.19
#